data_AF-A0AAN7PJJ2-F1
#
_entry.id   AF-A0AAN7PJJ2-F1
#
_cell.length_a   1.000
_cell.length_b   1.000
_cell.length_c   1.000
_cell.angle_alpha   90.00
_cell.angle_beta   90.00
_cell.angle_gamma   90.00
#
_symmetry.space_group_name_H-M   'P 1'
#
loop_
_entity.id
_entity.type
_entity.pdbx_description
1 polymer ?
#
loop_
_entity_poly.entity_id
_entity_poly.type
_entity_poly.pdbx_seq_one_letter_code
_entity_poly.pdbx_strand_id
1 'polypeptide(L)'
;MPPASESLLLQARLRLLAFHIRQYASLSTPKPPKANFLKRVRSQQSPKQQSSKEGENASKSQPNPEDTSHSRQQDQFRRFMPAWLRERPFLRNSIAAFAMTVPISAFVLLHFPYEPRRVTGPSMKPTINADCESDSDAAYSPTWVLVRRWDTNAIREVRKQQLSQKGSKTASSRWGRGDIVVYDTPHDPDKVAVKRIVAVAGDTIVPMKGYPGGEEPVVIPYNHVWVEGDANDRKKSVDSNYFGPIARPLIKGRVVAMWSPWWNIFGIKGVDKWNATWPAKTQNRVNEQAVEVAAVDPNHAEKFKPFEGDLGEKTLRWVRERQREIEDRFAKDEQYRAQMYDFFVHAVIVGRTNPDPETKERGRIIVRELEHLLGQKAILAARPMKQRRDPGELPEDLFKTAT
;
A
#
# COMPACT_ATOMS: atom_id res chain seq x y z
N MET A 1 21.38 28.56 40.67
CA MET A 1 20.06 29.24 40.63
C MET A 1 19.92 29.89 39.26
N PRO A 2 18.97 29.49 38.41
CA PRO A 2 18.76 30.17 37.13
C PRO A 2 18.02 31.51 37.32
N PRO A 3 18.27 32.52 36.48
CA PRO A 3 17.80 33.89 36.70
C PRO A 3 16.29 34.04 36.47
N ALA A 4 15.66 34.86 37.33
CA ALA A 4 14.22 35.03 37.47
C ALA A 4 13.47 35.67 36.26
N SER A 5 14.12 35.84 35.11
CA SER A 5 13.54 36.49 33.92
C SER A 5 12.87 35.51 32.94
N GLU A 6 13.29 34.23 32.90
CA GLU A 6 12.72 33.25 31.96
C GLU A 6 11.36 32.69 32.40
N SER A 7 11.11 32.62 33.71
CA SER A 7 9.84 32.13 34.27
C SER A 7 8.67 33.06 33.95
N LEU A 8 8.92 34.37 33.93
CA LEU A 8 7.93 35.40 33.60
C LEU A 8 7.54 35.35 32.11
N LEU A 9 8.52 35.14 31.21
CA LEU A 9 8.27 34.98 29.78
C LEU A 9 7.52 33.68 29.46
N LEU A 10 7.83 32.59 30.18
CA LEU A 10 7.11 31.33 30.04
C LEU A 10 5.65 31.46 30.52
N GLN A 11 5.41 32.12 31.65
CA GLN A 11 4.07 32.37 32.15
C GLN A 11 3.25 33.29 31.23
N ALA A 12 3.86 34.33 30.66
CA ALA A 12 3.21 35.21 29.68
C ALA A 12 2.80 34.44 28.41
N ARG A 13 3.68 33.56 27.91
CA ARG A 13 3.40 32.71 26.73
C ARG A 13 2.30 31.67 27.00
N LEU A 14 2.28 31.07 28.18
CA LEU A 14 1.22 30.13 28.58
C LEU A 14 -0.15 30.82 28.70
N ARG A 15 -0.19 32.07 29.18
CA ARG A 15 -1.42 32.87 29.24
C ARG A 15 -1.95 33.24 27.84
N LEU A 16 -1.06 33.56 26.90
CA LEU A 16 -1.44 33.81 25.50
C LEU A 16 -1.96 32.55 24.79
N LEU A 17 -1.36 31.39 25.07
CA LEU A 17 -1.80 30.09 24.56
C LEU A 17 -3.19 29.74 25.11
N ALA A 18 -3.42 29.91 26.42
CA ALA A 18 -4.71 29.68 27.06
C ALA A 18 -5.81 30.62 26.52
N PHE A 19 -5.47 31.89 26.21
CA PHE A 19 -6.38 32.84 25.59
C PHE A 19 -6.81 32.42 24.18
N HIS A 20 -5.86 31.96 23.34
CA HIS A 20 -6.16 31.49 21.99
C HIS A 20 -6.99 30.21 21.98
N ILE A 21 -6.70 29.26 22.87
CA ILE A 21 -7.49 28.03 23.02
C ILE A 21 -8.94 28.35 23.44
N ARG A 22 -9.14 29.37 24.28
CA ARG A 22 -10.48 29.81 24.73
C ARG A 22 -11.28 30.49 23.61
N GLN A 23 -10.64 31.23 22.71
CA GLN A 23 -11.31 31.79 21.53
C GLN A 23 -11.72 30.69 20.53
N TYR A 24 -10.85 29.70 20.28
CA TYR A 24 -11.16 28.59 19.38
C TYR A 24 -12.26 27.65 19.91
N ALA A 25 -12.35 27.45 21.22
CA ALA A 25 -13.41 26.65 21.85
C ALA A 25 -14.81 27.30 21.75
N SER A 26 -14.90 28.61 21.48
CA SER A 26 -16.18 29.32 21.33
C SER A 26 -16.78 29.24 19.91
N LEU A 27 -16.01 28.77 18.93
CA LEU A 27 -16.37 28.76 17.51
C LEU A 27 -16.78 27.37 16.97
N SER A 28 -16.79 26.32 17.81
CA SER A 28 -17.04 24.94 17.38
C SER A 28 -17.99 24.18 18.30
N THR A 29 -19.21 24.71 18.47
CA THR A 29 -20.34 23.87 18.90
C THR A 29 -21.45 23.93 17.85
N PRO A 30 -21.69 22.86 17.07
CA PRO A 30 -22.90 22.76 16.26
C PRO A 30 -24.09 22.48 17.19
N LYS A 31 -25.13 23.32 17.12
CA LYS A 31 -26.43 23.08 17.78
C LYS A 31 -27.07 21.80 17.23
N PRO A 32 -27.68 20.94 18.06
CA PRO A 32 -28.40 19.78 17.57
C PRO A 32 -29.68 20.20 16.83
N PRO A 33 -30.11 19.45 15.79
CA PRO A 33 -31.30 19.78 15.02
C PRO A 33 -32.58 19.48 15.82
N LYS A 34 -33.51 20.44 15.83
CA LYS A 34 -34.87 20.25 16.37
C LYS A 34 -35.70 19.45 15.37
N ALA A 35 -36.15 18.27 15.77
CA ALA A 35 -37.10 17.47 14.99
C ALA A 35 -38.55 17.91 15.28
N ASN A 36 -39.21 18.30 14.20
CA ASN A 36 -40.64 18.22 13.86
C ASN A 36 -41.70 18.91 14.73
N PHE A 37 -42.43 19.83 14.10
CA PHE A 37 -43.85 20.05 14.41
C PHE A 37 -44.64 20.38 13.14
N LEU A 38 -45.03 19.33 12.38
CA LEU A 38 -46.15 19.42 11.45
C LEU A 38 -47.44 19.48 12.27
N LYS A 39 -47.93 20.69 12.51
CA LYS A 39 -49.26 20.91 13.10
C LYS A 39 -50.29 20.83 11.97
N ARG A 40 -50.84 19.64 11.78
CA ARG A 40 -52.02 19.40 10.95
C ARG A 40 -53.25 19.95 11.65
N VAL A 41 -53.97 20.82 10.95
CA VAL A 41 -55.31 21.32 11.27
C VAL A 41 -56.24 20.15 11.59
N ARG A 42 -56.92 20.20 12.74
CA ARG A 42 -58.21 19.52 12.90
C ARG A 42 -59.18 20.41 13.65
N SER A 43 -60.34 20.52 13.02
CA SER A 43 -61.57 21.19 13.39
C SER A 43 -61.99 20.97 14.84
N GLN A 44 -62.48 22.03 15.45
CA GLN A 44 -63.38 21.98 16.59
C GLN A 44 -64.77 21.56 16.12
N GLN A 45 -65.36 20.58 16.79
CA GLN A 45 -66.80 20.52 17.05
C GLN A 45 -66.99 19.81 18.38
N SER A 46 -67.47 20.57 19.37
CA SER A 46 -68.14 20.05 20.58
C SER A 46 -69.61 19.77 20.24
N PRO A 47 -70.35 18.94 20.99
CA PRO A 47 -71.00 19.46 22.20
C PRO A 47 -71.14 18.50 23.40
N LYS A 48 -71.04 19.15 24.57
CA LYS A 48 -71.76 19.01 25.86
C LYS A 48 -72.64 17.78 26.18
N GLN A 49 -72.35 17.27 27.40
CA GLN A 49 -73.26 16.97 28.55
C GLN A 49 -74.24 15.80 28.40
N GLN A 50 -74.53 14.94 29.39
CA GLN A 50 -74.23 14.86 30.82
C GLN A 50 -74.55 13.41 31.30
N SER A 51 -73.72 12.85 32.19
CA SER A 51 -74.05 11.96 33.32
C SER A 51 -75.18 10.92 33.20
N SER A 52 -74.80 9.62 33.19
CA SER A 52 -75.27 8.64 34.19
C SER A 52 -74.58 7.27 34.05
N LYS A 53 -74.03 6.79 35.16
CA LYS A 53 -73.88 5.42 35.70
C LYS A 53 -73.52 4.19 34.82
N GLU A 54 -72.62 3.41 35.44
CA GLU A 54 -72.53 1.94 35.49
C GLU A 54 -72.06 1.14 34.27
N GLY A 55 -71.15 0.20 34.53
CA GLY A 55 -70.84 -0.91 33.62
C GLY A 55 -69.36 -1.23 33.48
N GLU A 56 -68.93 -2.29 34.14
CA GLU A 56 -67.63 -2.97 34.00
C GLU A 56 -67.25 -3.25 32.54
N ASN A 57 -65.99 -3.07 32.15
CA ASN A 57 -65.07 -4.19 31.95
C ASN A 57 -63.72 -3.79 31.34
N ALA A 58 -62.74 -4.61 31.70
CA ALA A 58 -61.31 -4.53 31.43
C ALA A 58 -60.89 -4.24 29.98
N SER A 59 -59.81 -3.47 29.83
CA SER A 59 -58.80 -3.77 28.82
C SER A 59 -57.42 -3.28 29.25
N LYS A 60 -56.50 -4.25 29.42
CA LYS A 60 -55.06 -4.05 29.61
C LYS A 60 -54.46 -3.40 28.36
N SER A 61 -53.88 -2.20 28.49
CA SER A 61 -52.98 -1.64 27.49
C SER A 61 -51.61 -2.32 27.58
N GLN A 62 -51.23 -3.07 26.54
CA GLN A 62 -49.89 -3.64 26.35
C GLN A 62 -48.86 -2.56 25.99
N PRO A 63 -47.58 -2.69 26.41
CA PRO A 63 -46.52 -1.76 26.03
C PRO A 63 -45.93 -2.08 24.64
N ASN A 64 -45.39 -1.04 24.00
CA ASN A 64 -44.91 -1.02 22.62
C ASN A 64 -43.65 -1.93 22.40
N PRO A 65 -43.53 -2.69 21.29
CA PRO A 65 -42.47 -3.71 21.14
C PRO A 65 -41.06 -3.14 20.89
N GLU A 66 -40.95 -1.92 20.35
CA GLU A 66 -39.66 -1.34 19.95
C GLU A 66 -38.81 -0.87 21.15
N ASP A 67 -39.43 -0.29 22.19
CA ASP A 67 -38.76 0.10 23.44
C ASP A 67 -38.29 -1.11 24.27
N THR A 68 -38.85 -2.29 23.99
CA THR A 68 -38.56 -3.53 24.74
C THR A 68 -37.29 -4.22 24.23
N SER A 69 -36.85 -3.93 23.00
CA SER A 69 -35.69 -4.60 22.38
C SER A 69 -34.35 -4.03 22.84
N HIS A 70 -34.22 -2.70 22.91
CA HIS A 70 -33.03 -2.01 23.42
C HIS A 70 -32.85 -2.21 24.94
N SER A 71 -33.95 -2.26 25.70
CA SER A 71 -33.93 -2.54 27.14
C SER A 71 -33.59 -4.01 27.44
N ARG A 72 -34.08 -4.97 26.64
CA ARG A 72 -33.73 -6.39 26.77
C ARG A 72 -32.25 -6.68 26.55
N GLN A 73 -31.61 -6.04 25.56
CA GLN A 73 -30.17 -6.20 25.37
C GLN A 73 -29.36 -5.63 26.53
N GLN A 74 -29.77 -4.48 27.10
CA GLN A 74 -29.14 -3.91 28.29
C GLN A 74 -29.31 -4.78 29.55
N ASP A 75 -30.46 -5.43 29.74
CA ASP A 75 -30.73 -6.26 30.91
C ASP A 75 -30.05 -7.64 30.87
N GLN A 76 -29.71 -8.16 29.68
CA GLN A 76 -28.94 -9.41 29.58
C GLN A 76 -27.51 -9.26 30.10
N PHE A 77 -26.83 -8.16 29.78
CA PHE A 77 -25.48 -7.89 30.29
C PHE A 77 -25.43 -7.64 31.81
N ARG A 78 -26.53 -7.14 32.41
CA ARG A 78 -26.63 -6.88 33.86
C ARG A 78 -26.59 -8.14 34.70
N ARG A 79 -27.03 -9.28 34.17
CA ARG A 79 -27.06 -10.58 34.89
C ARG A 79 -25.68 -11.19 35.09
N PHE A 80 -24.74 -10.91 34.19
CA PHE A 80 -23.37 -11.43 34.24
C PHE A 80 -22.40 -10.54 35.05
N MET A 81 -22.87 -9.40 35.58
CA MET A 81 -22.06 -8.48 36.39
C MET A 81 -22.13 -8.83 37.88
N PRO A 82 -20.99 -8.81 38.62
CA PRO A 82 -20.96 -9.02 40.06
C PRO A 82 -21.85 -8.01 40.81
N ALA A 83 -22.41 -8.41 41.96
CA ALA A 83 -23.37 -7.60 42.72
C ALA A 83 -22.83 -6.21 43.09
N TRP A 84 -21.55 -6.12 43.47
CA TRP A 84 -20.88 -4.86 43.84
C TRP A 84 -20.80 -3.82 42.70
N LEU A 85 -20.89 -4.27 41.44
CA LEU A 85 -20.83 -3.40 40.25
C LEU A 85 -22.22 -3.01 39.73
N ARG A 86 -23.28 -3.69 40.19
CA ARG A 86 -24.68 -3.43 39.80
C ARG A 86 -25.24 -2.18 40.47
N GLU A 87 -24.83 -1.91 41.71
CA GLU A 87 -25.33 -0.82 42.55
C GLU A 87 -24.55 0.50 42.42
N ARG A 88 -23.41 0.49 41.70
CA ARG A 88 -22.56 1.68 41.50
C ARG A 88 -22.58 2.13 40.03
N PRO A 89 -23.54 2.97 39.61
CA PRO A 89 -23.72 3.34 38.21
C PRO A 89 -22.51 4.09 37.62
N PHE A 90 -21.82 4.90 38.44
CA PHE A 90 -20.59 5.58 38.04
C PHE A 90 -19.48 4.59 37.69
N LEU A 91 -19.17 3.65 38.60
CA LEU A 91 -18.12 2.66 38.42
C LEU A 91 -18.41 1.70 37.25
N ARG A 92 -19.66 1.31 37.06
CA ARG A 92 -20.12 0.50 35.92
C ARG A 92 -19.89 1.22 34.59
N ASN A 93 -20.28 2.49 34.50
CA ASN A 93 -20.12 3.27 33.27
C ASN A 93 -18.64 3.54 32.96
N SER A 94 -17.80 3.76 33.98
CA SER A 94 -16.35 3.87 33.81
C SER A 94 -15.70 2.56 33.33
N ILE A 95 -16.10 1.41 33.89
CA ILE A 95 -15.58 0.10 33.48
C ILE A 95 -16.04 -0.25 32.06
N ALA A 96 -17.31 0.01 31.71
CA ALA A 96 -17.82 -0.20 30.36
C ALA A 96 -17.14 0.71 29.33
N ALA A 97 -16.91 1.98 29.68
CA ALA A 97 -16.14 2.90 28.84
C ALA A 97 -14.72 2.39 28.63
N PHE A 98 -14.03 1.93 29.69
CA PHE A 98 -12.68 1.39 29.60
C PHE A 98 -12.62 0.10 28.76
N ALA A 99 -13.57 -0.82 28.96
CA ALA A 99 -13.67 -2.07 28.19
C ALA A 99 -13.88 -1.82 26.69
N MET A 100 -14.54 -0.72 26.33
CA MET A 100 -14.75 -0.32 24.93
C MET A 100 -13.57 0.46 24.36
N THR A 101 -12.98 1.39 25.12
CA THR A 101 -11.91 2.26 24.61
C THR A 101 -10.56 1.55 24.54
N VAL A 102 -10.22 0.71 25.51
CA VAL A 102 -8.88 0.11 25.58
C VAL A 102 -8.57 -0.79 24.39
N PRO A 103 -9.44 -1.70 23.93
CA PRO A 103 -9.16 -2.51 22.74
C PRO A 103 -9.03 -1.66 21.47
N ILE A 104 -9.85 -0.60 21.34
CA ILE A 104 -9.82 0.31 20.19
C ILE A 104 -8.52 1.12 20.21
N SER A 105 -8.15 1.69 21.35
CA SER A 105 -6.90 2.44 21.51
C SER A 105 -5.68 1.54 21.32
N ALA A 106 -5.69 0.31 21.87
CA ALA A 106 -4.63 -0.66 21.67
C ALA A 106 -4.50 -1.05 20.18
N PHE A 107 -5.61 -1.31 19.49
CA PHE A 107 -5.62 -1.59 18.07
C PHE A 107 -5.06 -0.40 17.26
N VAL A 108 -5.51 0.82 17.55
CA VAL A 108 -5.01 2.03 16.87
C VAL A 108 -3.52 2.24 17.12
N LEU A 109 -3.02 2.03 18.33
CA LEU A 109 -1.61 2.17 18.67
C LEU A 109 -0.75 1.08 18.03
N LEU A 110 -1.20 -0.18 18.05
CA LEU A 110 -0.48 -1.31 17.45
C LEU A 110 -0.45 -1.24 15.92
N HIS A 111 -1.51 -0.71 15.30
CA HIS A 111 -1.61 -0.54 13.85
C HIS A 111 -1.26 0.87 13.38
N PHE A 112 -0.69 1.70 14.25
CA PHE A 112 -0.34 3.07 13.89
C PHE A 112 0.77 3.03 12.82
N PRO A 113 0.56 3.62 11.63
CA PRO A 113 1.46 3.46 10.50
C PRO A 113 2.70 4.35 10.57
N TYR A 114 2.87 5.15 11.63
CA TYR A 114 3.99 6.07 11.77
C TYR A 114 4.84 5.73 12.99
N GLU A 115 6.15 5.64 12.78
CA GLU A 115 7.12 5.29 13.81
C GLU A 115 8.18 6.40 13.89
N PRO A 116 8.30 7.11 15.02
CA PRO A 116 9.40 8.05 15.22
C PRO A 116 10.70 7.28 15.43
N ARG A 117 11.74 7.64 14.67
CA ARG A 117 13.09 7.06 14.80
C ARG A 117 14.13 8.14 14.98
N ARG A 118 15.16 7.82 15.76
CA ARG A 118 16.34 8.65 15.95
C ARG A 118 17.38 8.29 14.90
N VAL A 119 17.88 9.27 14.15
CA VAL A 119 18.91 9.06 13.13
C VAL A 119 20.24 9.62 13.60
N THR A 120 21.28 8.81 13.53
CA THR A 120 22.65 9.20 13.88
C THR A 120 23.60 8.99 12.71
N GLY A 121 24.74 9.68 12.75
CA GLY A 121 25.84 9.54 11.80
C GLY A 121 25.85 10.56 10.66
N PRO A 122 26.96 10.62 9.90
CA PRO A 122 27.21 11.67 8.91
C PRO A 122 26.64 11.37 7.51
N SER A 123 26.21 10.14 7.25
CA SER A 123 25.98 9.66 5.87
C SER A 123 24.87 10.38 5.09
N MET A 124 23.91 10.99 5.79
CA MET A 124 22.77 11.70 5.19
C MET A 124 22.92 13.21 5.23
N LYS A 125 24.10 13.74 5.53
CA LYS A 125 24.40 15.18 5.44
C LYS A 125 24.32 15.67 4.00
N PRO A 126 23.85 16.90 3.73
CA PRO A 126 23.37 17.89 4.70
C PRO A 126 21.88 17.71 5.07
N THR A 127 21.17 16.76 4.46
CA THR A 127 19.72 16.62 4.63
C THR A 127 19.30 16.27 6.05
N ILE A 128 19.98 15.28 6.64
CA ILE A 128 19.76 14.82 8.02
C ILE A 128 21.07 15.01 8.78
N ASN A 129 20.97 15.48 10.03
CA ASN A 129 22.13 15.75 10.90
C ASN A 129 23.14 16.74 10.27
N ALA A 130 22.63 17.85 9.71
CA ALA A 130 23.46 18.90 9.11
C ALA A 130 24.55 19.42 10.07
N ASP A 131 24.22 19.54 11.36
CA ASP A 131 25.09 20.11 12.40
C ASP A 131 26.14 19.11 12.95
N CYS A 132 26.17 17.89 12.44
CA CYS A 132 27.20 16.94 12.82
C CYS A 132 28.52 17.41 12.15
N GLU A 133 29.47 17.90 12.93
CA GLU A 133 30.72 18.48 12.40
C GLU A 133 31.88 17.47 12.39
N SER A 134 31.83 16.45 13.27
CA SER A 134 32.84 15.40 13.39
C SER A 134 32.27 13.99 13.23
N ASP A 135 33.12 13.02 12.88
CA ASP A 135 32.79 11.59 12.83
C ASP A 135 32.55 10.98 14.22
N SER A 136 32.60 11.79 15.28
CA SER A 136 32.34 11.37 16.66
C SER A 136 30.87 11.59 17.04
N ASP A 137 30.24 10.56 17.59
CA ASP A 137 28.82 10.57 18.00
C ASP A 137 28.48 11.53 19.17
N ALA A 138 29.48 12.23 19.72
CA ALA A 138 29.36 12.92 21.01
C ALA A 138 28.89 14.39 20.92
N ALA A 139 28.87 15.02 19.74
CA ALA A 139 28.81 16.49 19.65
C ALA A 139 27.52 17.10 19.04
N TYR A 140 26.52 16.32 18.59
CA TYR A 140 25.34 16.87 17.90
C TYR A 140 23.99 16.37 18.46
N SER A 141 22.94 17.18 18.27
CA SER A 141 21.57 16.79 18.59
C SER A 141 21.02 15.86 17.49
N PRO A 142 20.62 14.61 17.82
CA PRO A 142 20.19 13.66 16.82
C PRO A 142 18.87 14.09 16.19
N THR A 143 18.79 14.06 14.86
CA THR A 143 17.57 14.37 14.13
C THR A 143 16.57 13.23 14.32
N TRP A 144 15.33 13.60 14.64
CA TRP A 144 14.22 12.67 14.68
C TRP A 144 13.53 12.64 13.32
N VAL A 145 13.20 11.45 12.85
CA VAL A 145 12.47 11.22 11.60
C VAL A 145 11.19 10.46 11.88
N LEU A 146 10.11 10.87 11.23
CA LEU A 146 8.85 10.14 11.26
C LEU A 146 8.82 9.20 10.06
N VAL A 147 8.77 7.91 10.34
CA VAL A 147 8.78 6.86 9.32
C VAL A 147 7.37 6.34 9.12
N ARG A 148 6.83 6.47 7.91
CA ARG A 148 5.61 5.79 7.51
C ARG A 148 5.94 4.32 7.19
N ARG A 149 5.57 3.40 8.08
CA ARG A 149 5.76 1.95 7.95
C ARG A 149 5.00 1.40 6.74
N TRP A 150 5.63 0.50 6.02
CA TRP A 150 5.00 -0.24 4.92
C TRP A 150 4.07 -1.35 5.41
N ASP A 151 4.46 -2.01 6.50
CA ASP A 151 3.93 -3.29 6.98
C ASP A 151 2.57 -3.23 7.72
N THR A 152 1.88 -2.08 7.72
CA THR A 152 0.63 -1.94 8.49
C THR A 152 -0.62 -2.43 7.78
N ASN A 153 -0.49 -3.31 6.79
CA ASN A 153 -1.57 -3.54 5.84
C ASN A 153 -1.79 -5.01 5.43
N ALA A 154 -1.85 -5.92 6.39
CA ALA A 154 -2.67 -7.13 6.20
C ALA A 154 -4.11 -6.77 5.76
N ILE A 155 -4.63 -5.61 6.19
CA ILE A 155 -5.99 -5.14 5.90
C ILE A 155 -6.10 -4.42 4.53
N ARG A 156 -5.08 -3.67 4.06
CA ARG A 156 -5.14 -3.07 2.71
C ARG A 156 -4.78 -4.06 1.61
N GLU A 157 -3.99 -5.10 1.86
CA GLU A 157 -3.64 -6.08 0.82
C GLU A 157 -4.82 -7.00 0.49
N VAL A 158 -5.63 -7.38 1.47
CA VAL A 158 -6.94 -8.03 1.24
C VAL A 158 -7.87 -7.11 0.42
N ARG A 159 -7.88 -5.81 0.71
CA ARG A 159 -8.71 -4.83 -0.03
C ARG A 159 -8.18 -4.53 -1.44
N LYS A 160 -6.85 -4.55 -1.64
CA LYS A 160 -6.20 -4.37 -2.94
C LYS A 160 -6.47 -5.57 -3.85
N GLN A 161 -6.47 -6.80 -3.35
CA GLN A 161 -6.82 -7.96 -4.16
C GLN A 161 -8.26 -7.87 -4.70
N GLN A 162 -9.20 -7.35 -3.89
CA GLN A 162 -10.58 -7.07 -4.34
C GLN A 162 -10.69 -5.86 -5.29
N LEU A 163 -9.90 -4.81 -5.11
CA LEU A 163 -9.91 -3.61 -5.96
C LEU A 163 -9.11 -3.77 -7.26
N SER A 164 -8.16 -4.70 -7.31
CA SER A 164 -7.35 -5.01 -8.50
C SER A 164 -8.14 -5.69 -9.62
N GLN A 165 -9.35 -6.21 -9.34
CA GLN A 165 -10.23 -6.73 -10.40
C GLN A 165 -10.86 -5.62 -11.24
N LYS A 166 -10.79 -4.35 -10.81
CA LYS A 166 -11.52 -3.24 -11.42
C LYS A 166 -10.61 -2.23 -12.11
N GLY A 167 -9.68 -2.70 -12.96
CA GLY A 167 -8.99 -1.93 -14.01
C GLY A 167 -8.24 -0.63 -13.62
N SER A 168 -8.29 -0.22 -12.36
CA SER A 168 -7.56 0.93 -11.86
C SER A 168 -6.13 0.49 -11.72
N LYS A 169 -5.20 1.14 -12.43
CA LYS A 169 -3.76 1.12 -12.15
C LYS A 169 -3.62 1.40 -10.65
N THR A 170 -3.59 0.36 -9.84
CA THR A 170 -3.57 0.50 -8.38
C THR A 170 -2.31 1.28 -8.08
N ALA A 171 -2.47 2.45 -7.47
CA ALA A 171 -1.38 3.17 -6.85
C ALA A 171 -0.85 2.26 -5.72
N SER A 172 -0.03 1.28 -6.08
CA SER A 172 1.00 0.81 -5.18
C SER A 172 1.72 2.08 -4.76
N SER A 173 1.86 2.31 -3.47
CA SER A 173 2.68 3.40 -2.96
C SER A 173 4.12 3.11 -3.40
N ARG A 174 4.45 3.49 -4.64
CA ARG A 174 5.73 3.20 -5.28
C ARG A 174 6.76 4.07 -4.59
N TRP A 175 7.74 3.43 -3.97
CA TRP A 175 8.98 4.07 -3.58
C TRP A 175 9.56 4.74 -4.82
N GLY A 176 9.68 6.06 -4.75
CA GLY A 176 10.13 6.88 -5.87
C GLY A 176 11.58 7.30 -5.74
N ARG A 177 12.16 7.75 -6.85
CA ARG A 177 13.45 8.46 -6.83
C ARG A 177 13.34 9.67 -5.91
N GLY A 178 14.37 9.90 -5.10
CA GLY A 178 14.42 10.96 -4.10
C GLY A 178 13.81 10.60 -2.75
N ASP A 179 13.06 9.52 -2.63
CA ASP A 179 12.49 9.13 -1.34
C ASP A 179 13.58 8.71 -0.36
N ILE A 180 13.49 9.21 0.87
CA ILE A 180 14.33 8.75 1.98
C ILE A 180 13.62 7.57 2.65
N VAL A 181 14.33 6.45 2.75
CA VAL A 181 13.79 5.18 3.24
C VAL A 181 14.59 4.64 4.41
N VAL A 182 13.90 3.92 5.27
CA VAL A 182 14.48 3.12 6.35
C VAL A 182 14.40 1.66 5.95
N TYR A 183 15.52 0.95 5.98
CA TYR A 183 15.60 -0.45 5.56
C TYR A 183 16.58 -1.25 6.43
N ASP A 184 16.40 -2.57 6.48
CA ASP A 184 17.34 -3.48 7.12
C ASP A 184 18.58 -3.64 6.24
N THR A 185 19.77 -3.52 6.82
CA THR A 185 20.99 -3.58 6.01
C THR A 185 21.24 -4.99 5.49
N PRO A 186 21.63 -5.16 4.22
CA PRO A 186 21.78 -6.50 3.62
C PRO A 186 22.92 -7.32 4.25
N HIS A 187 23.89 -6.66 4.89
CA HIS A 187 25.02 -7.32 5.54
C HIS A 187 24.78 -7.64 7.02
N ASP A 188 23.82 -6.96 7.64
CA ASP A 188 23.54 -7.08 9.07
C ASP A 188 22.04 -6.81 9.31
N PRO A 189 21.21 -7.87 9.36
CA PRO A 189 19.76 -7.74 9.53
C PRO A 189 19.34 -7.08 10.85
N ASP A 190 20.21 -7.09 11.86
CA ASP A 190 19.94 -6.45 13.15
C ASP A 190 20.15 -4.93 13.10
N LYS A 191 20.78 -4.43 12.02
CA LYS A 191 21.01 -3.00 11.79
C LYS A 191 20.06 -2.44 10.75
N VAL A 192 19.60 -1.22 11.03
CA VAL A 192 18.76 -0.43 10.14
C VAL A 192 19.51 0.79 9.64
N ALA A 193 19.35 1.11 8.36
CA ALA A 193 19.95 2.29 7.75
C ALA A 193 18.88 3.23 7.20
N VAL A 194 19.24 4.52 7.15
CA VAL A 194 18.45 5.56 6.48
C VAL A 194 19.25 6.05 5.28
N LYS A 195 18.70 5.90 4.08
CA LYS A 195 19.33 6.31 2.82
C LYS A 195 18.28 6.86 1.86
N ARG A 196 18.74 7.54 0.82
CA ARG A 196 17.88 8.04 -0.26
C ARG A 196 17.85 7.06 -1.42
N ILE A 197 16.67 6.82 -1.99
CA ILE A 197 16.52 6.11 -3.26
C ILE A 197 17.00 7.02 -4.37
N VAL A 198 18.03 6.58 -5.07
CA VAL A 198 18.61 7.30 -6.21
C VAL A 198 18.05 6.75 -7.51
N ALA A 199 17.98 5.43 -7.64
CA ALA A 199 17.48 4.76 -8.83
C ALA A 199 16.51 3.61 -8.46
N VAL A 200 15.57 3.31 -9.34
CA VAL A 200 14.56 2.27 -9.18
C VAL A 200 14.61 1.30 -10.36
N ALA A 201 13.96 0.14 -10.24
CA ALA A 201 13.86 -0.85 -11.31
C ALA A 201 13.63 -0.24 -12.72
N GLY A 202 14.47 -0.64 -13.67
CA GLY A 202 14.49 -0.13 -15.04
C GLY A 202 15.45 1.04 -15.29
N ASP A 203 16.00 1.65 -14.24
CA ASP A 203 17.03 2.67 -14.37
C ASP A 203 18.40 2.07 -14.60
N THR A 204 19.28 2.89 -15.15
CA THR A 204 20.71 2.64 -15.14
C THR A 204 21.41 3.71 -14.31
N ILE A 205 22.38 3.32 -13.49
CA ILE A 205 23.16 4.24 -12.66
C ILE A 205 24.66 4.01 -12.82
N VAL A 206 25.42 5.09 -12.96
CA VAL A 206 26.89 5.03 -12.86
C VAL A 206 27.27 5.02 -11.37
N PRO A 207 27.91 3.94 -10.87
CA PRO A 207 28.31 3.85 -9.47
C PRO A 207 29.50 4.77 -9.17
N MET A 208 29.73 5.06 -7.89
CA MET A 208 30.93 5.77 -7.45
C MET A 208 32.17 4.89 -7.60
N LYS A 209 33.32 5.54 -7.83
CA LYS A 209 34.63 4.89 -7.95
C LYS A 209 34.88 3.87 -6.83
N GLY A 210 35.37 2.70 -7.22
CA GLY A 210 35.69 1.57 -6.34
C GLY A 210 34.53 0.61 -6.08
N TYR A 211 33.38 0.75 -6.77
CA TYR A 211 32.27 -0.20 -6.65
C TYR A 211 32.76 -1.61 -7.05
N PRO A 212 32.47 -2.67 -6.27
CA PRO A 212 32.99 -4.00 -6.58
C PRO A 212 32.56 -4.55 -7.95
N GLY A 213 31.42 -4.09 -8.47
CA GLY A 213 30.94 -4.45 -9.81
C GLY A 213 31.53 -3.61 -10.95
N GLY A 214 32.57 -2.81 -10.70
CA GLY A 214 33.22 -1.97 -11.71
C GLY A 214 32.67 -0.54 -11.79
N GLU A 215 33.16 0.23 -12.76
CA GLU A 215 32.69 1.61 -13.03
C GLU A 215 31.62 1.65 -14.14
N GLU A 216 31.23 0.49 -14.66
CA GLU A 216 30.21 0.39 -15.70
C GLU A 216 28.81 0.73 -15.17
N PRO A 217 27.93 1.29 -16.01
CA PRO A 217 26.57 1.61 -15.62
C PRO A 217 25.80 0.35 -15.17
N VAL A 218 25.27 0.37 -13.95
CA VAL A 218 24.52 -0.73 -13.36
C VAL A 218 23.03 -0.58 -13.66
N VAL A 219 22.42 -1.60 -14.26
CA VAL A 219 20.97 -1.68 -14.47
C VAL A 219 20.28 -2.14 -13.19
N ILE A 220 19.25 -1.42 -12.75
CA ILE A 220 18.51 -1.76 -11.54
C ILE A 220 17.42 -2.80 -11.86
N PRO A 221 17.46 -4.00 -11.26
CA PRO A 221 16.53 -5.06 -11.58
C PRO A 221 15.14 -4.84 -10.96
N TYR A 222 14.19 -5.64 -11.42
CA TYR A 222 12.84 -5.67 -10.86
C TYR A 222 12.87 -5.86 -9.35
N ASN A 223 11.95 -5.19 -8.66
CA ASN A 223 11.82 -5.23 -7.21
C ASN A 223 13.06 -4.81 -6.42
N HIS A 224 14.02 -4.13 -7.06
CA HIS A 224 15.19 -3.56 -6.39
C HIS A 224 15.19 -2.03 -6.50
N VAL A 225 16.04 -1.42 -5.66
CA VAL A 225 16.35 0.01 -5.67
C VAL A 225 17.83 0.22 -5.38
N TRP A 226 18.38 1.30 -5.91
CA TRP A 226 19.72 1.79 -5.55
C TRP A 226 19.58 2.90 -4.52
N VAL A 227 20.28 2.77 -3.40
CA VAL A 227 20.21 3.73 -2.30
C VAL A 227 21.57 4.34 -2.01
N GLU A 228 21.61 5.64 -1.73
CA GLU A 228 22.85 6.36 -1.39
C GLU A 228 22.64 7.31 -0.22
N GLY A 229 23.73 7.62 0.47
CA GLY A 229 23.79 8.70 1.43
C GLY A 229 23.98 10.06 0.74
N ASP A 230 23.38 11.11 1.30
CA ASP A 230 23.53 12.47 0.76
C ASP A 230 24.94 13.06 0.98
N ALA A 231 25.76 12.44 1.83
CA ALA A 231 27.12 12.92 2.16
C ALA A 231 28.09 12.90 0.96
N ASN A 232 27.72 12.22 -0.14
CA ASN A 232 28.49 12.12 -1.39
C ASN A 232 29.96 11.69 -1.21
N ASP A 233 30.25 10.98 -0.12
CA ASP A 233 31.58 10.48 0.22
C ASP A 233 31.46 9.03 0.65
N ARG A 234 32.14 8.16 -0.10
CA ARG A 234 32.15 6.71 0.12
C ARG A 234 32.66 6.37 1.52
N LYS A 235 33.63 7.09 2.06
CA LYS A 235 34.16 6.83 3.42
C LYS A 235 33.13 7.12 4.52
N LYS A 236 32.16 8.00 4.24
CA LYS A 236 31.15 8.46 5.21
C LYS A 236 29.79 7.79 5.03
N SER A 237 29.59 7.06 3.94
CA SER A 237 28.34 6.38 3.63
C SER A 237 28.58 4.97 3.10
N VAL A 238 28.24 3.97 3.93
CA VAL A 238 28.05 2.59 3.46
C VAL A 238 26.65 2.49 2.88
N ASP A 239 26.57 2.29 1.57
CA ASP A 239 25.33 2.28 0.78
C ASP A 239 25.47 1.42 -0.50
N SER A 240 24.60 1.56 -1.49
CA SER A 240 24.63 0.74 -2.72
C SER A 240 25.95 0.81 -3.48
N ASN A 241 26.78 1.84 -3.28
CA ASN A 241 28.13 1.89 -3.86
C ASN A 241 29.10 0.87 -3.23
N TYR A 242 28.71 0.19 -2.14
CA TYR A 242 29.45 -0.92 -1.53
C TYR A 242 28.88 -2.29 -1.89
N PHE A 243 27.55 -2.43 -1.91
CA PHE A 243 26.88 -3.73 -1.99
C PHE A 243 25.92 -3.90 -3.16
N GLY A 244 25.72 -2.84 -3.94
CA GLY A 244 24.84 -2.84 -5.10
C GLY A 244 23.37 -2.55 -4.76
N PRO A 245 22.46 -2.90 -5.66
CA PRO A 245 21.03 -2.66 -5.47
C PRO A 245 20.46 -3.52 -4.33
N ILE A 246 19.51 -2.98 -3.58
CA ILE A 246 18.82 -3.69 -2.48
C ILE A 246 17.42 -4.08 -2.89
N ALA A 247 16.96 -5.21 -2.36
CA ALA A 247 15.61 -5.67 -2.57
C ALA A 247 14.61 -4.75 -1.83
N ARG A 248 13.53 -4.33 -2.51
CA ARG A 248 12.48 -3.48 -1.93
C ARG A 248 11.85 -4.05 -0.64
N PRO A 249 11.71 -5.38 -0.44
CA PRO A 249 11.19 -5.93 0.81
C PRO A 249 12.03 -5.60 2.06
N LEU A 250 13.31 -5.24 1.90
CA LEU A 250 14.14 -4.77 3.03
C LEU A 250 13.68 -3.41 3.56
N ILE A 251 12.93 -2.63 2.75
CA ILE A 251 12.45 -1.31 3.12
C ILE A 251 11.30 -1.43 4.13
N LYS A 252 11.53 -0.94 5.35
CA LYS A 252 10.54 -0.88 6.44
C LYS A 252 9.56 0.27 6.28
N GLY A 253 10.03 1.40 5.74
CA GLY A 253 9.22 2.61 5.74
C GLY A 253 9.84 3.80 5.02
N ARG A 254 9.01 4.81 4.74
CA ARG A 254 9.41 6.09 4.12
C ARG A 254 9.51 7.17 5.19
N VAL A 255 10.56 7.98 5.14
CA VAL A 255 10.62 9.20 5.96
C VAL A 255 9.67 10.25 5.39
N VAL A 256 8.73 10.72 6.21
CA VAL A 256 7.71 11.72 5.82
C VAL A 256 7.87 13.07 6.50
N ALA A 257 8.57 13.09 7.64
CA ALA A 257 8.82 14.30 8.42
C ALA A 257 10.16 14.15 9.13
N MET A 258 10.84 15.25 9.37
CA MET A 258 12.01 15.31 10.24
C MET A 258 11.97 16.56 11.10
N TRP A 259 12.45 16.44 12.33
CA TRP A 259 12.57 17.56 13.25
C TRP A 259 13.82 17.42 14.10
N SER A 260 14.43 18.55 14.40
CA SER A 260 15.53 18.66 15.35
C SER A 260 15.47 20.04 16.02
N PRO A 261 15.71 20.13 17.33
CA PRO A 261 15.82 19.04 18.30
C PRO A 261 14.46 18.38 18.61
N TRP A 262 14.42 17.32 19.44
CA TRP A 262 13.21 16.53 19.68
C TRP A 262 12.01 17.31 20.26
N TRP A 263 12.27 18.44 20.95
CA TRP A 263 11.25 19.34 21.49
C TRP A 263 10.66 20.31 20.45
N ASN A 264 11.30 20.49 19.29
CA ASN A 264 10.89 21.46 18.28
C ASN A 264 9.94 20.84 17.22
N ILE A 265 8.74 20.48 17.64
CA ILE A 265 7.70 19.92 16.74
C ILE A 265 7.13 20.95 15.75
N PHE A 266 7.38 22.25 15.92
CA PHE A 266 6.98 23.30 14.97
C PHE A 266 8.00 23.51 13.85
N GLY A 267 9.22 22.96 13.99
CA GLY A 267 10.29 23.00 12.99
C GLY A 267 10.25 21.83 12.00
N ILE A 268 9.13 21.13 11.85
CA ILE A 268 9.02 19.98 10.95
C ILE A 268 9.36 20.40 9.52
N LYS A 269 10.40 19.79 8.96
CA LYS A 269 10.66 19.87 7.52
C LYS A 269 9.73 18.86 6.84
N GLY A 270 8.94 19.32 5.88
CA GLY A 270 8.12 18.47 5.02
C GLY A 270 8.93 17.88 3.86
N VAL A 271 8.38 16.83 3.26
CA VAL A 271 8.99 16.04 2.16
C VAL A 271 9.51 16.91 1.01
N ASP A 272 8.82 18.00 0.71
CA ASP A 272 9.15 18.88 -0.41
C ASP A 272 10.52 19.57 -0.25
N LYS A 273 10.98 19.79 1.00
CA LYS A 273 12.26 20.48 1.27
C LYS A 273 13.49 19.64 0.89
N TRP A 274 13.43 18.32 0.97
CA TRP A 274 14.57 17.44 0.68
C TRP A 274 14.46 16.70 -0.65
N ASN A 275 13.42 16.96 -1.43
CA ASN A 275 13.23 16.39 -2.77
C ASN A 275 13.75 17.30 -3.89
N ALA A 276 14.20 18.51 -3.58
CA ALA A 276 14.67 19.46 -4.59
C ALA A 276 15.88 18.91 -5.37
N THR A 277 16.97 18.60 -4.65
CA THR A 277 18.24 18.16 -5.25
C THR A 277 19.02 17.27 -4.27
N TRP A 278 19.71 16.25 -4.78
CA TRP A 278 20.65 15.40 -4.05
C TRP A 278 21.85 15.06 -4.95
N PRO A 279 23.00 14.64 -4.41
CA PRO A 279 24.26 14.59 -5.15
C PRO A 279 24.21 13.78 -6.45
N ALA A 280 23.61 12.60 -6.43
CA ALA A 280 23.47 11.75 -7.61
C ALA A 280 22.67 12.41 -8.75
N LYS A 281 21.64 13.19 -8.39
CA LYS A 281 20.83 13.96 -9.34
C LYS A 281 21.63 15.13 -9.92
N THR A 282 22.39 15.84 -9.08
CA THR A 282 23.28 16.93 -9.53
C THR A 282 24.38 16.43 -10.48
N GLN A 283 24.88 15.21 -10.24
CA GLN A 283 25.93 14.59 -11.05
C GLN A 283 25.40 13.91 -12.32
N ASN A 284 24.08 13.91 -12.57
CA ASN A 284 23.44 13.22 -13.70
C ASN A 284 23.87 11.75 -13.85
N ARG A 285 24.06 11.03 -12.74
CA ARG A 285 24.51 9.62 -12.76
C ARG A 285 23.41 8.62 -13.09
N VAL A 286 22.15 9.05 -13.08
CA VAL A 286 20.98 8.19 -13.27
C VAL A 286 20.39 8.44 -14.64
N ASN A 287 20.28 7.38 -15.45
CA ASN A 287 19.48 7.38 -16.66
C ASN A 287 18.13 6.71 -16.34
N GLU A 288 17.06 7.50 -16.37
CA GLU A 288 15.73 7.05 -15.96
C GLU A 288 15.07 6.17 -17.02
N GLN A 289 14.50 5.03 -16.61
CA GLN A 289 13.78 4.10 -17.50
C GLN A 289 14.59 3.62 -18.71
N ALA A 290 15.92 3.55 -18.56
CA ALA A 290 16.83 3.14 -19.63
C ALA A 290 16.59 1.71 -20.12
N VAL A 291 16.11 0.80 -19.26
CA VAL A 291 15.89 -0.62 -19.59
C VAL A 291 14.48 -1.05 -19.15
N GLU A 292 13.51 -0.92 -20.04
CA GLU A 292 12.11 -1.29 -19.75
C GLU A 292 11.96 -2.74 -19.30
N VAL A 293 12.69 -3.67 -19.92
CA VAL A 293 12.66 -5.10 -19.57
C VAL A 293 13.04 -5.34 -18.11
N ALA A 294 13.99 -4.56 -17.57
CA ALA A 294 14.42 -4.68 -16.17
C ALA A 294 13.38 -4.11 -15.18
N ALA A 295 12.45 -3.27 -15.63
CA ALA A 295 11.36 -2.74 -14.81
C ALA A 295 10.18 -3.70 -14.67
N VAL A 296 10.07 -4.69 -15.55
CA VAL A 296 8.97 -5.66 -15.59
C VAL A 296 9.26 -6.82 -14.64
N ASP A 297 8.22 -7.34 -13.96
CA ASP A 297 8.34 -8.56 -13.15
C ASP A 297 8.87 -9.69 -14.04
N PRO A 298 9.97 -10.39 -13.69
CA PRO A 298 10.51 -11.47 -14.50
C PRO A 298 9.43 -12.53 -14.83
N ASN A 299 8.55 -12.87 -13.89
CA ASN A 299 7.46 -13.82 -14.14
C ASN A 299 6.44 -13.30 -15.16
N HIS A 300 6.34 -11.98 -15.31
CA HIS A 300 5.51 -11.33 -16.31
C HIS A 300 6.25 -11.16 -17.63
N ALA A 301 7.54 -10.78 -17.60
CA ALA A 301 8.43 -10.68 -18.75
C ALA A 301 8.53 -12.02 -19.48
N GLU A 302 8.63 -13.13 -18.74
CA GLU A 302 8.62 -14.50 -19.26
C GLU A 302 7.33 -14.82 -20.04
N LYS A 303 6.18 -14.25 -19.67
CA LYS A 303 4.94 -14.43 -20.46
C LYS A 303 5.01 -13.80 -21.85
N PHE A 304 5.86 -12.79 -22.06
CA PHE A 304 5.93 -12.08 -23.33
C PHE A 304 6.84 -12.76 -24.36
N LYS A 305 7.73 -13.67 -23.95
CA LYS A 305 8.67 -14.38 -24.84
C LYS A 305 8.72 -15.90 -24.58
N PRO A 306 7.58 -16.60 -24.59
CA PRO A 306 7.52 -18.00 -24.13
C PRO A 306 8.27 -19.00 -25.03
N PHE A 307 8.81 -18.56 -26.18
CA PHE A 307 9.43 -19.42 -27.19
C PHE A 307 10.96 -19.26 -27.29
N GLU A 308 11.55 -18.25 -26.65
CA GLU A 308 12.97 -17.91 -26.78
C GLU A 308 13.84 -18.65 -25.73
N GLY A 309 15.03 -19.12 -26.14
CA GLY A 309 16.05 -19.70 -25.24
C GLY A 309 15.58 -20.86 -24.34
N ASP A 310 16.14 -20.94 -23.13
CA ASP A 310 15.78 -21.93 -22.08
C ASP A 310 14.28 -21.90 -21.72
N LEU A 311 13.65 -20.73 -21.85
CA LEU A 311 12.22 -20.59 -21.59
C LEU A 311 11.39 -21.31 -22.64
N GLY A 312 11.79 -21.23 -23.91
CA GLY A 312 11.18 -22.01 -24.99
C GLY A 312 11.20 -23.52 -24.72
N GLU A 313 12.27 -24.02 -24.11
CA GLU A 313 12.36 -25.44 -23.72
C GLU A 313 11.44 -25.78 -22.55
N LYS A 314 11.38 -24.93 -21.53
CA LYS A 314 10.44 -25.08 -20.41
C LYS A 314 9.00 -25.05 -20.89
N THR A 315 8.67 -24.18 -21.83
CA THR A 315 7.34 -24.09 -22.45
C THR A 315 7.00 -25.38 -23.20
N LEU A 316 7.91 -25.88 -24.04
CA LEU A 316 7.70 -27.15 -24.74
C LEU A 316 7.54 -28.33 -23.76
N ARG A 317 8.36 -28.36 -22.71
CA ARG A 317 8.26 -29.36 -21.64
C ARG A 317 6.92 -29.26 -20.91
N TRP A 318 6.47 -28.05 -20.60
CA TRP A 318 5.16 -27.79 -19.98
C TRP A 318 4.01 -28.35 -20.84
N VAL A 319 4.03 -28.11 -22.16
CA VAL A 319 3.01 -28.66 -23.08
C VAL A 319 3.01 -30.20 -23.05
N ARG A 320 4.19 -30.83 -23.02
CA ARG A 320 4.35 -32.29 -23.03
C ARG A 320 4.01 -32.96 -21.70
N GLU A 321 4.35 -32.34 -20.58
CA GLU A 321 4.15 -32.93 -19.25
C GLU A 321 2.73 -32.71 -18.71
N ARG A 322 2.08 -31.61 -19.10
CA ARG A 322 0.76 -31.21 -18.57
C ARG A 322 -0.39 -31.40 -19.55
N GLN A 323 -0.25 -32.30 -20.52
CA GLN A 323 -1.26 -32.59 -21.56
C GLN A 323 -2.68 -32.74 -21.01
N ARG A 324 -2.87 -33.63 -20.01
CA ARG A 324 -4.19 -33.87 -19.39
C ARG A 324 -4.77 -32.64 -18.68
N GLU A 325 -3.92 -31.86 -18.02
CA GLU A 325 -4.35 -30.63 -17.34
C GLU A 325 -4.80 -29.58 -18.37
N ILE A 326 -4.03 -29.43 -19.46
CA ILE A 326 -4.33 -28.51 -20.54
C ILE A 326 -5.68 -28.89 -21.17
N GLU A 327 -5.91 -30.16 -21.49
CA GLU A 327 -7.19 -30.65 -22.04
C GLU A 327 -8.36 -30.41 -21.08
N ASP A 328 -8.23 -30.78 -19.81
CA ASP A 328 -9.30 -30.64 -18.82
C ASP A 328 -9.67 -29.18 -18.57
N ARG A 329 -8.67 -28.30 -18.42
CA ARG A 329 -8.88 -26.87 -18.24
C ARG A 329 -9.41 -26.22 -19.50
N PHE A 330 -8.91 -26.62 -20.67
CA PHE A 330 -9.45 -26.17 -21.95
C PHE A 330 -10.89 -26.63 -22.13
N ALA A 331 -11.32 -27.74 -21.55
CA ALA A 331 -12.72 -28.17 -21.60
C ALA A 331 -13.64 -27.32 -20.71
N LYS A 332 -13.17 -26.92 -19.52
CA LYS A 332 -13.99 -26.34 -18.44
C LYS A 332 -13.94 -24.82 -18.31
N ASP A 333 -12.80 -24.19 -18.60
CA ASP A 333 -12.55 -22.77 -18.31
C ASP A 333 -12.49 -21.93 -19.61
N GLU A 334 -13.49 -21.07 -19.80
CA GLU A 334 -13.60 -20.18 -20.96
C GLU A 334 -12.48 -19.14 -21.03
N GLN A 335 -12.01 -18.63 -19.88
CA GLN A 335 -10.88 -17.69 -19.86
C GLN A 335 -9.58 -18.39 -20.25
N TYR A 336 -9.39 -19.62 -19.78
CA TYR A 336 -8.23 -20.43 -20.16
C TYR A 336 -8.25 -20.79 -21.64
N ARG A 337 -9.42 -21.12 -22.21
CA ARG A 337 -9.59 -21.32 -23.66
C ARG A 337 -9.10 -20.13 -24.48
N ALA A 338 -9.48 -18.91 -24.10
CA ALA A 338 -9.05 -17.70 -24.79
C ALA A 338 -7.53 -17.47 -24.67
N GLN A 339 -6.95 -17.72 -23.49
CA GLN A 339 -5.49 -17.64 -23.29
C GLN A 339 -4.73 -18.67 -24.16
N MET A 340 -5.25 -19.90 -24.26
CA MET A 340 -4.66 -20.93 -25.10
C MET A 340 -4.76 -20.60 -26.60
N TYR A 341 -5.84 -19.94 -27.04
CA TYR A 341 -5.94 -19.40 -28.39
C TYR A 341 -4.84 -18.36 -28.65
N ASP A 342 -4.69 -17.36 -27.77
CA ASP A 342 -3.66 -16.32 -27.94
C ASP A 342 -2.24 -16.93 -27.95
N PHE A 343 -2.00 -17.90 -27.06
CA PHE A 343 -0.73 -18.64 -27.02
C PHE A 343 -0.47 -19.43 -28.31
N PHE A 344 -1.48 -20.12 -28.84
CA PHE A 344 -1.39 -20.84 -30.11
C PHE A 344 -1.08 -19.91 -31.28
N VAL A 345 -1.82 -18.80 -31.41
CA VAL A 345 -1.59 -17.80 -32.48
C VAL A 345 -0.17 -17.24 -32.40
N HIS A 346 0.30 -16.92 -31.20
CA HIS A 346 1.67 -16.44 -31.00
C HIS A 346 2.71 -17.49 -31.43
N ALA A 347 2.49 -18.78 -31.11
CA ALA A 347 3.36 -19.87 -31.54
C ALA A 347 3.41 -20.01 -33.08
N VAL A 348 2.26 -19.87 -33.75
CA VAL A 348 2.18 -19.91 -35.23
C VAL A 348 2.94 -18.73 -35.84
N ILE A 349 2.75 -17.51 -35.33
CA ILE A 349 3.47 -16.32 -35.80
C ILE A 349 4.97 -16.53 -35.65
N VAL A 350 5.42 -16.94 -34.45
CA VAL A 350 6.84 -17.19 -34.15
C VAL A 350 7.43 -18.26 -35.07
N GLY A 351 6.71 -19.36 -35.30
CA GLY A 351 7.16 -20.45 -36.18
C GLY A 351 7.28 -20.06 -37.66
N ARG A 352 6.68 -18.93 -38.06
CA ARG A 352 6.74 -18.41 -39.44
C ARG A 352 7.72 -17.26 -39.59
N THR A 353 7.63 -16.27 -38.71
CA THR A 353 8.27 -14.95 -38.89
C THR A 353 9.56 -14.75 -38.09
N ASN A 354 9.83 -15.58 -37.07
CA ASN A 354 10.99 -15.35 -36.21
C ASN A 354 12.32 -15.54 -36.98
N PRO A 355 13.28 -14.59 -36.87
CA PRO A 355 14.57 -14.69 -37.54
C PRO A 355 15.51 -15.75 -36.96
N ASP A 356 15.37 -16.09 -35.68
CA ASP A 356 16.19 -17.11 -35.03
C ASP A 356 15.70 -18.52 -35.42
N PRO A 357 16.53 -19.37 -36.06
CA PRO A 357 16.11 -20.70 -36.51
C PRO A 357 15.68 -21.61 -35.35
N GLU A 358 16.29 -21.48 -34.17
CA GLU A 358 15.98 -22.32 -33.01
C GLU A 358 14.61 -21.97 -32.43
N THR A 359 14.36 -20.69 -32.15
CA THR A 359 13.06 -20.18 -31.69
C THR A 359 11.95 -20.43 -32.71
N LYS A 360 12.26 -20.31 -34.00
CA LYS A 360 11.33 -20.64 -35.09
C LYS A 360 10.92 -22.11 -35.08
N GLU A 361 11.87 -23.03 -34.92
CA GLU A 361 11.55 -24.45 -34.85
C GLU A 361 10.77 -24.81 -33.58
N ARG A 362 11.12 -24.22 -32.43
CA ARG A 362 10.36 -24.38 -31.18
C ARG A 362 8.89 -23.97 -31.35
N GLY A 363 8.63 -22.84 -31.99
CA GLY A 363 7.27 -22.39 -32.32
C GLY A 363 6.49 -23.44 -33.12
N ARG A 364 7.13 -24.03 -34.16
CA ARG A 364 6.51 -25.08 -34.98
C ARG A 364 6.26 -26.38 -34.23
N ILE A 365 7.14 -26.77 -33.32
CA ILE A 365 6.95 -27.97 -32.49
C ILE A 365 5.76 -27.74 -31.56
N ILE A 366 5.69 -26.60 -30.88
CA ILE A 366 4.59 -26.29 -29.96
C ILE A 366 3.24 -26.25 -30.69
N VAL A 367 3.19 -25.67 -31.90
CA VAL A 367 1.98 -25.68 -32.75
C VAL A 367 1.53 -27.12 -33.02
N ARG A 368 2.44 -27.99 -33.47
CA ARG A 368 2.12 -29.40 -33.74
C ARG A 368 1.61 -30.15 -32.51
N GLU A 369 2.24 -29.94 -31.36
CA GLU A 369 1.84 -30.57 -30.09
C GLU A 369 0.45 -30.08 -29.65
N LEU A 370 0.17 -28.78 -29.72
CA LEU A 370 -1.13 -28.23 -29.36
C LEU A 370 -2.24 -28.67 -30.32
N GLU A 371 -1.95 -28.74 -31.62
CA GLU A 371 -2.90 -29.25 -32.63
C GLU A 371 -3.23 -30.71 -32.39
N HIS A 372 -2.24 -31.52 -32.03
CA HIS A 372 -2.46 -32.91 -31.66
C HIS A 372 -3.31 -33.06 -30.38
N LEU A 373 -3.07 -32.21 -29.37
CA LEU A 373 -3.75 -32.30 -28.06
C LEU A 373 -5.19 -31.79 -28.10
N LEU A 374 -5.40 -30.58 -28.60
CA LEU A 374 -6.69 -29.90 -28.50
C LEU A 374 -7.50 -29.97 -29.79
N GLY A 375 -6.86 -30.26 -30.92
CA GLY A 375 -7.45 -30.20 -32.25
C GLY A 375 -7.53 -28.75 -32.77
N GLN A 376 -6.97 -28.52 -33.95
CA GLN A 376 -6.88 -27.19 -34.58
C GLN A 376 -8.24 -26.45 -34.62
N LYS A 377 -9.32 -27.16 -34.99
CA LYS A 377 -10.66 -26.58 -35.06
C LYS A 377 -11.19 -26.11 -33.70
N ALA A 378 -10.88 -26.83 -32.62
CA ALA A 378 -11.35 -26.47 -31.28
C ALA A 378 -10.61 -25.25 -30.73
N ILE A 379 -9.30 -25.15 -30.99
CA ILE A 379 -8.51 -23.98 -30.62
C ILE A 379 -9.01 -22.74 -31.36
N LEU A 380 -9.19 -22.82 -32.67
CA LEU A 380 -9.66 -21.68 -33.47
C LEU A 380 -11.09 -21.24 -33.10
N ALA A 381 -11.94 -22.18 -32.68
CA ALA A 381 -13.28 -21.87 -32.16
C ALA A 381 -13.24 -21.07 -30.84
N ALA A 382 -12.15 -21.16 -30.07
CA ALA A 382 -11.96 -20.42 -28.82
C ALA A 382 -11.59 -18.93 -29.00
N ARG A 383 -11.62 -18.41 -30.24
CA ARG A 383 -11.34 -16.99 -30.54
C ARG A 383 -12.20 -16.04 -29.68
N PRO A 384 -11.58 -15.14 -28.90
CA PRO A 384 -12.29 -14.27 -27.95
C PRO A 384 -13.25 -13.29 -28.66
N MET A 385 -14.41 -13.02 -28.04
CA MET A 385 -15.47 -12.20 -28.65
C MET A 385 -15.04 -10.79 -29.09
N LYS A 386 -14.04 -10.17 -28.44
CA LYS A 386 -13.51 -8.86 -28.86
C LYS A 386 -12.80 -8.93 -30.22
N GLN A 387 -12.04 -9.99 -30.48
CA GLN A 387 -11.37 -10.21 -31.78
C GLN A 387 -12.29 -10.79 -32.85
N ARG A 388 -13.50 -11.24 -32.51
CA ARG A 388 -14.51 -11.66 -33.50
C ARG A 388 -15.15 -10.48 -34.25
N ARG A 389 -15.05 -9.25 -33.71
CA ARG A 389 -15.61 -8.03 -34.34
C ARG A 389 -14.67 -7.34 -35.32
N ASP A 390 -13.37 -7.62 -35.25
CA ASP A 390 -12.38 -7.13 -36.22
C ASP A 390 -11.93 -8.30 -37.12
N PRO A 391 -12.62 -8.54 -38.25
CA PRO A 391 -12.29 -9.61 -39.18
C PRO A 391 -11.01 -9.37 -40.00
N GLY A 392 -10.30 -8.24 -39.80
CA GLY A 392 -9.21 -7.80 -40.68
C GLY A 392 -7.77 -8.00 -40.18
N GLU A 393 -7.52 -8.36 -38.92
CA GLU A 393 -6.15 -8.31 -38.35
C GLU A 393 -5.33 -9.60 -38.45
N LEU A 394 -5.95 -10.76 -38.64
CA LEU A 394 -5.24 -12.04 -38.75
C LEU A 394 -5.46 -12.65 -40.15
N PRO A 395 -4.46 -12.61 -41.04
CA PRO A 395 -4.54 -13.18 -42.38
C PRO A 395 -5.03 -14.64 -42.34
N GLU A 396 -6.08 -15.00 -43.10
CA GLU A 396 -6.62 -16.38 -43.09
C GLU A 396 -5.59 -17.43 -43.56
N ASP A 397 -4.54 -17.01 -44.27
CA ASP A 397 -3.39 -17.80 -44.67
C ASP A 397 -2.45 -18.19 -43.52
N LEU A 398 -2.55 -17.54 -42.34
CA LEU A 398 -1.82 -17.96 -41.14
C LEU A 398 -2.18 -19.37 -40.68
N PHE A 399 -3.39 -19.82 -40.98
CA PHE A 399 -3.90 -21.12 -40.53
C PHE A 399 -4.02 -22.15 -41.67
N LYS A 400 -3.67 -21.79 -42.91
CA LYS A 400 -3.85 -22.66 -44.10
C LYS A 400 -2.77 -23.72 -44.30
N THR A 401 -1.74 -23.78 -43.44
CA THR A 401 -0.64 -24.75 -43.59
C THR A 401 -0.02 -25.10 -42.23
N ALA A 402 -0.45 -26.26 -41.71
CA ALA A 402 0.21 -27.04 -40.66
C ALA A 402 -0.10 -28.55 -40.82
N THR A 403 -0.36 -28.99 -42.05
CA THR A 403 -0.49 -30.40 -42.44
C THR A 403 0.69 -30.82 -43.30
#